data_AF-A0A820DUE4-F1
#
_entry.id   AF-A0A820DUE4-F1
#
_cell.length_a   1.000
_cell.length_b   1.000
_cell.length_c   1.000
_cell.angle_alpha   90.00
_cell.angle_beta   90.00
_cell.angle_gamma   90.00
#
_symmetry.space_group_name_H-M   'P 1'
#
loop_
_entity.id
_entity.type
_entity.pdbx_description
1 polymer ?
#
loop_
_entity_poly.entity_id
_entity_poly.type
_entity_poly.pdbx_seq_one_letter_code
_entity_poly.pdbx_strand_id
1 'polypeptide(L)' 'IIDITDLAHDVTDFIDSHPGGRALLKGQVGKDATVPFHGGVHAHNNAAHNLLAMMRVAICEQGGEVECLKKQL' A
#
# COMPACT_ATOMS: atom_id res chain seq x y z
N ILE A 1 9.08 1.57 2.34
CA ILE A 1 8.42 1.66 1.01
C ILE A 1 7.35 0.59 0.90
N ILE A 2 6.17 0.97 0.43
CA ILE A 2 5.09 0.09 -0.05
C ILE A 2 4.62 0.59 -1.41
N ASP A 3 4.09 -0.29 -2.25
CA ASP A 3 3.55 0.09 -3.55
C ASP A 3 2.02 0.05 -3.52
N ILE A 4 1.37 1.10 -4.02
CA ILE A 4 -0.08 1.16 -4.21
C ILE A 4 -0.36 1.78 -5.57
N THR A 5 -0.94 0.99 -6.48
CA THR A 5 -1.26 1.41 -7.86
C THR A 5 -0.06 2.05 -8.56
N ASP A 6 1.03 1.29 -8.66
CA ASP A 6 2.28 1.69 -9.34
C ASP A 6 2.99 2.92 -8.73
N LEU A 7 2.58 3.35 -7.55
CA LEU A 7 3.20 4.44 -6.80
C LEU A 7 3.86 3.91 -5.54
N ALA A 8 5.14 4.22 -5.39
CA ALA A 8 5.90 3.90 -4.20
C ALA A 8 5.65 4.96 -3.13
N HIS A 9 5.36 4.50 -1.92
CA HIS A 9 5.08 5.34 -0.76
C HIS A 9 6.07 5.06 0.37
N ASP A 10 6.69 6.10 0.91
CA ASP A 10 7.48 5.98 2.14
C ASP A 10 6.58 6.14 3.37
N VAL A 11 6.50 5.06 4.13
CA VAL A 11 5.65 4.95 5.33
C VAL A 11 6.49 4.86 6.60
N THR A 12 7.80 5.12 6.52
CA THR A 12 8.73 4.92 7.66
C THR A 12 8.29 5.67 8.91
N ASP A 13 7.90 6.95 8.77
CA ASP A 13 7.46 7.77 9.89
C ASP A 13 5.98 7.54 10.27
N PHE A 14 5.20 6.94 9.37
CA PHE A 14 3.77 6.68 9.59
C PHE A 14 3.50 5.31 10.23
N ILE A 15 4.44 4.36 10.12
CA ILE A 15 4.20 2.94 10.41
C ILE A 15 3.66 2.66 11.81
N ASP A 16 4.11 3.43 12.81
CA ASP A 16 3.69 3.31 14.20
C ASP A 16 2.34 3.96 14.49
N SER A 17 1.92 4.89 13.64
CA SER A 17 0.65 5.63 13.76
C SER A 17 -0.47 5.04 12.91
N HIS A 18 -0.22 3.93 12.20
CA HIS A 18 -1.20 3.32 11.30
C HIS A 18 -2.45 2.87 12.07
N PRO A 19 -3.66 3.41 11.78
CA PRO A 19 -4.88 3.07 12.52
C PRO A 19 -5.29 1.60 12.43
N GLY A 20 -4.98 0.92 11.32
CA GLY A 20 -5.18 -0.53 11.18
C GLY A 20 -4.17 -1.37 11.96
N GLY A 21 -3.19 -0.74 12.63
CA GLY A 21 -2.16 -1.37 13.42
C GLY A 21 -0.82 -1.50 12.68
N ARG A 22 0.27 -1.32 13.43
CA ARG A 22 1.66 -1.40 12.96
C ARG A 22 1.96 -2.72 12.22
N ALA A 23 1.50 -3.84 12.78
CA ALA A 23 1.82 -5.17 12.24
C ALA A 23 1.29 -5.38 10.81
N LEU A 24 0.08 -4.87 10.51
CA LEU A 24 -0.51 -4.99 9.17
C LEU A 24 0.30 -4.22 8.12
N LEU A 25 0.66 -2.97 8.41
CA LEU A 25 1.43 -2.14 7.49
C LEU A 25 2.88 -2.64 7.37
N LYS A 26 3.51 -3.07 8.48
CA LYS A 26 4.85 -3.66 8.46
C LYS A 26 4.93 -4.91 7.58
N GLY A 27 3.87 -5.74 7.55
CA GLY A 27 3.81 -6.93 6.70
C GLY A 27 3.76 -6.65 5.19
N GLN A 28 3.46 -5.40 4.80
CA GLN A 28 3.39 -4.94 3.40
C GLN A 28 4.65 -4.20 2.94
N VAL A 29 5.63 -3.96 3.82
CA VAL A 29 6.89 -3.30 3.44
C VAL A 29 7.59 -4.08 2.33
N GLY A 30 7.89 -3.40 1.22
CA GLY A 30 8.49 -3.98 0.02
C GLY A 30 7.54 -4.81 -0.85
N LYS A 31 6.22 -4.65 -0.69
CA LYS A 31 5.19 -5.36 -1.46
C LYS A 31 4.18 -4.40 -2.07
N ASP A 32 3.42 -4.92 -3.02
CA ASP A 32 2.19 -4.29 -3.51
C ASP A 32 1.07 -4.44 -2.48
N ALA A 33 0.67 -3.31 -1.91
CA ALA A 33 -0.39 -3.17 -0.92
C ALA A 33 -1.71 -2.64 -1.53
N THR A 34 -1.84 -2.61 -2.86
CA THR A 34 -3.03 -2.11 -3.57
C THR A 34 -4.30 -2.84 -3.10
N VAL A 35 -4.26 -4.17 -3.11
CA VAL A 35 -5.41 -5.00 -2.73
C VAL A 35 -5.83 -4.78 -1.27
N PRO A 36 -4.94 -4.91 -0.26
CA PRO A 36 -5.34 -4.68 1.13
C PRO A 36 -5.79 -3.23 1.39
N PHE A 37 -5.30 -2.25 0.63
CA PHE A 37 -5.69 -0.84 0.76
C PHE A 37 -7.10 -0.54 0.19
N HIS A 38 -7.46 -1.13 -0.95
CA HIS A 38 -8.71 -0.85 -1.67
C HIS A 38 -9.91 -1.76 -1.32
N GLY A 39 -9.77 -2.67 -0.36
CA GLY A 39 -10.91 -3.48 0.12
C GLY A 39 -10.66 -4.99 0.26
N GLY A 40 -9.44 -5.47 0.02
CA GLY A 40 -9.08 -6.86 0.33
C GLY A 40 -9.02 -7.17 1.83
N VAL A 41 -8.71 -6.16 2.65
CA VAL A 41 -8.78 -6.24 4.12
C VAL A 41 -9.69 -5.14 4.66
N HIS A 42 -9.42 -3.90 4.27
CA HIS A 42 -10.22 -2.75 4.66
C HIS A 42 -10.20 -1.72 3.54
N ALA A 43 -11.38 -1.29 3.10
CA ALA A 43 -11.50 -0.21 2.14
C ALA A 43 -11.28 1.13 2.87
N HIS A 44 -10.15 1.77 2.59
CA HIS A 44 -9.77 3.02 3.25
C HIS A 44 -10.69 4.18 2.83
N ASN A 45 -10.89 5.15 3.73
CA ASN A 45 -11.69 6.34 3.48
C ASN A 45 -10.88 7.44 2.76
N ASN A 46 -11.56 8.50 2.33
CA ASN A 46 -10.92 9.62 1.63
C ASN A 46 -9.78 10.30 2.41
N ALA A 47 -9.87 10.35 3.74
CA ALA A 47 -8.80 10.92 4.57
C ALA A 47 -7.51 10.09 4.46
N ALA A 48 -7.62 8.75 4.47
CA ALA A 48 -6.49 7.86 4.26
C ALA A 48 -5.95 7.93 2.82
N HIS A 49 -6.81 8.09 1.81
CA HIS A 49 -6.36 8.36 0.44
C HIS A 49 -5.55 9.66 0.32
N ASN A 50 -6.02 10.73 0.98
CA ASN A 50 -5.32 12.01 0.99
C ASN A 50 -3.97 11.93 1.72
N LEU A 51 -3.94 11.25 2.86
CA LEU A 51 -2.70 11.02 3.60
C LEU A 51 -1.71 10.20 2.76
N LEU A 52 -2.18 9.15 2.10
CA LEU A 52 -1.37 8.34 1.20
C LEU A 52 -0.74 9.18 0.09
N ALA A 53 -1.49 10.12 -0.50
CA ALA A 53 -0.96 11.00 -1.54
C ALA A 53 0.24 11.85 -1.09
N MET A 54 0.33 12.18 0.20
CA MET A 54 1.45 12.94 0.78
C MET A 54 2.71 12.10 1.01
N MET A 55 2.60 10.77 0.94
CA MET A 55 3.70 9.82 1.20
C MET A 55 4.36 9.28 -0.08
N ARG A 56 3.94 9.75 -1.27
CA ARG A 56 4.49 9.31 -2.57
C ARG A 56 5.93 9.76 -2.74
N VAL A 57 6.79 8.84 -3.17
CA VAL A 57 8.22 9.12 -3.40
C VAL A 57 8.71 8.74 -4.79
N ALA A 58 8.03 7.83 -5.50
CA ALA A 58 8.39 7.45 -6.87
C ALA A 58 7.21 6.82 -7.63
N ILE A 59 7.39 6.70 -8.95
CA ILE A 59 6.55 5.89 -9.84
C ILE A 59 7.33 4.60 -10.13
N CYS A 60 6.66 3.45 -10.04
CA CYS A 60 7.22 2.16 -10.40
C CYS A 60 6.87 1.86 -11.87
N GLU A 61 7.84 2.00 -12.79
CA GLU A 61 7.63 1.77 -14.23
C GLU A 61 7.29 0.31 -14.56
N GLN A 62 7.66 -0.61 -13.67
CA GLN A 62 7.25 -2.00 -13.68
C GLN A 62 6.31 -2.16 -12.48
N GLY A 63 5.00 -2.06 -12.74
CA GLY A 63 3.99 -2.21 -11.69
C GLY A 63 4.26 -3.45 -10.83
N GLY A 64 4.12 -3.32 -9.51
CA GLY A 64 4.36 -4.41 -8.59
C GLY A 64 3.55 -5.65 -8.98
N GLU A 65 4.13 -6.85 -8.87
CA GLU A 65 3.38 -8.08 -9.14
C GLU A 65 2.23 -8.21 -8.14
N VAL A 66 0.99 -8.07 -8.62
CA VAL A 66 -0.19 -8.27 -7.77
C VAL A 66 -0.51 -9.76 -7.70
N GLU A 67 -0.15 -10.40 -6.59
CA GLU A 67 -0.37 -11.84 -6.35
C GLU A 67 -1.82 -12.28 -6.60
N CYS A 68 -2.82 -11.46 -6.26
CA CYS A 68 -4.22 -11.82 -6.48
C CYS A 68 -4.67 -11.78 -7.96
N LEU A 69 -3.88 -11.16 -8.84
CA LEU A 69 -4.11 -11.13 -10.29
C LEU A 69 -3.30 -12.20 -11.03
N LYS A 70 -2.51 -13.04 -10.33
CA LYS A 70 -1.96 -14.26 -10.93
C LYS A 70 -3.14 -15.14 -11.31
N LYS A 71 -3.52 -15.11 -12.59
CA LYS A 71 -4.42 -16.12 -13.16
C LYS A 71 -3.83 -17.48 -12.81
N GLN A 72 -4.62 -18.30 -12.11
CA GLN A 72 -4.39 -19.73 -12.03
C GLN A 72 -4.48 -20.26 -13.47
N LEU A 73 -3.34 -20.35 -14.16
CA LEU A 73 -3.18 -21.17 -15.35
C LEU A 73 -2.71 -22.56 -14.92
#